data_AF-A0A6V8QJU6-F1
#
_entry.id   AF-A0A6V8QJU6-F1
#
_cell.length_a   1.000
_cell.length_b   1.000
_cell.length_c   1.000
_cell.angle_alpha   90.00
_cell.angle_beta   90.00
_cell.angle_gamma   90.00
#
_symmetry.space_group_name_H-M   'P 1'
#
loop_
_entity.id
_entity.type
_entity.pdbx_description
1 polymer ?
#
loop_
_entity_poly.entity_id
_entity_poly.type
_entity_poly.pdbx_seq_one_letter_code
_entity_poly.pdbx_strand_id
1 'polypeptide(L)'
;MGDPRNIAGLPYNVGTCTAGGFDAHSSGFVCAAASKVQSYCDASDPYCCNGNNAATHQGYGQEYGQQALAFVNSKLSSTGGSGPTSTPPSGPTSTGSSPSATQTHYGQCGGIGYSGPTQCASGYTCQVLNSYYSQCL
;
A
#
# COMPACT_ATOMS: atom_id res chain seq x y z
N MET A 1 -10.43 3.13 -1.81
CA MET A 1 -9.38 3.27 -2.84
C MET A 1 -9.88 4.33 -3.80
N GLY A 2 -9.12 5.39 -4.06
CA GLY A 2 -9.54 6.46 -4.96
C GLY A 2 -10.79 7.21 -4.50
N ASP A 3 -10.99 7.40 -3.19
CA ASP A 3 -12.20 8.05 -2.67
C ASP A 3 -12.24 9.55 -3.03
N PRO A 4 -13.21 10.03 -3.82
CA PRO A 4 -13.35 11.46 -4.13
C PRO A 4 -13.51 12.37 -2.92
N ARG A 5 -13.88 11.81 -1.77
CA ARG A 5 -14.02 12.53 -0.50
C ARG A 5 -12.71 12.67 0.27
N ASN A 6 -11.61 12.10 -0.23
CA ASN A 6 -10.30 12.21 0.40
C ASN A 6 -9.91 13.68 0.63
N ILE A 7 -9.36 13.95 1.80
CA ILE A 7 -8.65 15.18 2.14
C ILE A 7 -7.44 14.80 2.97
N ALA A 8 -6.26 15.33 2.64
CA ALA A 8 -5.03 15.05 3.35
C ALA A 8 -5.14 15.40 4.85
N GLY A 9 -4.48 14.60 5.68
CA GLY A 9 -4.45 14.78 7.14
C GLY A 9 -5.49 13.96 7.91
N LEU A 10 -6.39 13.23 7.25
CA LEU A 10 -7.25 12.28 7.93
C LEU A 10 -6.43 11.08 8.47
N PRO A 11 -6.70 10.60 9.69
CA PRO A 11 -5.87 9.59 10.36
C PRO A 11 -5.93 8.20 9.72
N TYR A 12 -6.85 8.00 8.78
CA TYR A 12 -7.04 6.76 8.03
C TYR A 12 -6.54 6.84 6.59
N ASN A 13 -5.88 7.94 6.19
CA ASN A 13 -5.34 8.06 4.84
C ASN A 13 -4.06 7.24 4.68
N VAL A 14 -3.92 6.61 3.51
CA VAL A 14 -2.72 5.91 3.06
C VAL A 14 -2.42 6.36 1.63
N GLY A 15 -1.16 6.63 1.33
CA GLY A 15 -0.70 7.07 0.01
C GLY A 15 -0.03 8.43 0.02
N THR A 16 0.23 8.96 -1.17
CA THR A 16 1.05 10.15 -1.41
C THR A 16 0.25 11.44 -1.59
N CYS A 17 -1.08 11.38 -1.63
CA CYS A 17 -1.90 12.57 -1.83
C CYS A 17 -1.78 13.53 -0.63
N THR A 18 -1.35 14.77 -0.90
CA THR A 18 -1.27 15.86 0.07
C THR A 18 -2.33 16.94 -0.15
N ALA A 19 -3.27 16.71 -1.08
CA ALA A 19 -4.40 17.59 -1.40
C ALA A 19 -5.75 16.93 -1.02
N GLY A 20 -6.79 17.12 -1.82
CA GLY A 20 -8.08 16.46 -1.67
C GLY A 20 -8.76 16.23 -3.01
N GLY A 21 -9.79 15.39 -3.01
CA GLY A 21 -10.59 15.07 -4.18
C GLY A 21 -11.67 16.11 -4.46
N PHE A 22 -12.46 15.87 -5.50
CA PHE A 22 -13.49 16.83 -5.92
C PHE A 22 -14.66 16.96 -4.93
N ASP A 23 -14.89 15.94 -4.08
CA ASP A 23 -15.90 15.93 -3.02
C ASP A 23 -15.26 15.87 -1.62
N ALA A 24 -14.05 16.43 -1.50
CA ALA A 24 -13.24 16.38 -0.28
C ALA A 24 -14.06 16.73 0.98
N HIS A 25 -13.86 15.95 2.04
CA HIS A 25 -14.36 16.31 3.35
C HIS A 25 -13.87 17.70 3.77
N SER A 26 -14.65 18.39 4.62
CA SER A 26 -14.19 19.63 5.24
C SER A 26 -12.95 19.40 6.10
N SER A 27 -12.07 20.40 6.14
CA SER A 27 -10.92 20.38 7.06
C SER A 27 -11.38 20.15 8.50
N GLY A 28 -10.76 19.19 9.20
CA GLY A 28 -11.16 18.80 10.56
C GLY A 28 -12.31 17.80 10.64
N PHE A 29 -12.75 17.19 9.53
CA PHE A 29 -13.72 16.10 9.57
C PHE A 29 -13.27 14.96 10.48
N VAL A 30 -14.17 14.51 11.36
CA VAL A 30 -13.93 13.39 12.28
C VAL A 30 -14.85 12.23 11.92
N CYS A 31 -14.27 11.10 11.54
CA CYS A 31 -15.00 9.86 11.35
C CYS A 31 -15.07 9.08 12.67
N ALA A 32 -16.28 8.80 13.16
CA ALA A 32 -16.47 7.99 14.38
C ALA A 32 -15.84 6.58 14.26
N ALA A 33 -15.76 6.05 13.03
CA ALA A 33 -15.15 4.77 12.72
C ALA A 33 -13.75 4.90 12.11
N ALA A 34 -13.03 6.02 12.33
CA ALA A 34 -11.70 6.27 11.76
C ALA A 34 -10.74 5.09 11.92
N SER A 35 -10.74 4.43 13.09
CA SER A 35 -9.89 3.28 13.36
C SER A 35 -10.21 2.02 12.55
N LYS A 36 -11.37 1.97 11.87
CA LYS A 36 -11.85 0.85 11.06
C LYS A 36 -11.72 1.11 9.56
N VAL A 37 -11.15 2.25 9.16
CA VAL A 37 -11.04 2.66 7.77
C VAL A 37 -9.57 2.76 7.38
N GLN A 38 -9.28 2.42 6.13
CA GLN A 38 -8.10 2.89 5.41
C GLN A 38 -8.56 3.42 4.06
N SER A 39 -8.25 4.68 3.77
CA SER A 39 -8.57 5.33 2.50
C SER A 39 -7.27 5.56 1.72
N TYR A 40 -7.17 4.89 0.58
CA TYR A 40 -5.99 4.91 -0.28
C TYR A 40 -6.13 5.95 -1.38
N CYS A 41 -5.18 6.88 -1.48
CA CYS A 41 -5.16 7.92 -2.50
C CYS A 41 -3.74 8.44 -2.76
N ASP A 42 -3.35 8.52 -4.03
CA ASP A 42 -2.05 9.03 -4.46
C ASP A 42 -2.13 10.37 -5.19
N ALA A 43 -1.00 11.09 -5.17
CA ALA A 43 -0.93 12.47 -5.65
C ALA A 43 -1.28 12.63 -7.13
N SER A 44 -1.05 11.62 -7.96
CA SER A 44 -1.34 11.66 -9.39
C SER A 44 -2.79 11.33 -9.74
N ASP A 45 -3.62 10.93 -8.78
CA ASP A 45 -5.04 10.64 -9.00
C ASP A 45 -5.86 11.94 -9.19
N PRO A 46 -6.60 12.08 -10.30
CA PRO A 46 -7.37 13.29 -10.60
C PRO A 46 -8.73 13.37 -9.87
N TYR A 47 -9.14 12.33 -9.15
CA TYR A 47 -10.46 12.23 -8.53
C TYR A 47 -10.40 12.31 -7.00
N CYS A 48 -9.49 11.57 -6.37
CA CYS A 48 -9.30 11.61 -4.91
C CYS A 48 -8.22 12.61 -4.47
N CYS A 49 -7.42 13.08 -5.42
CA CYS A 49 -6.44 14.13 -5.25
C CYS A 49 -6.62 15.19 -6.36
N ASN A 50 -5.62 16.03 -6.57
CA ASN A 50 -5.58 17.04 -7.62
C ASN A 50 -4.58 16.70 -8.74
N GLY A 51 -4.33 15.40 -8.95
CA GLY A 51 -3.43 14.91 -9.98
C GLY A 51 -4.03 14.95 -11.39
N ASN A 52 -3.38 14.29 -12.33
CA ASN A 52 -3.78 14.28 -13.74
C ASN A 52 -3.63 12.92 -14.44
N ASN A 53 -3.38 11.85 -13.69
CA ASN A 53 -3.19 10.50 -14.22
C ASN A 53 -4.35 9.58 -13.82
N ALA A 54 -5.31 9.40 -14.74
CA ALA A 54 -6.45 8.51 -14.52
C ALA A 54 -6.05 7.03 -14.31
N ALA A 55 -4.87 6.60 -14.77
CA ALA A 55 -4.40 5.23 -14.55
C ALA A 55 -4.10 4.96 -13.06
N THR A 56 -3.64 5.97 -12.31
CA THR A 56 -3.44 5.86 -10.85
C THR A 56 -4.74 5.48 -10.14
N HIS A 57 -5.85 6.09 -10.53
CA HIS A 57 -7.16 5.80 -9.94
C HIS A 57 -7.60 4.35 -10.10
N GLN A 58 -7.27 3.73 -11.24
CA GLN A 58 -7.63 2.34 -11.55
C GLN A 58 -6.63 1.33 -10.96
N GLY A 59 -5.44 1.79 -10.57
CA GLY A 59 -4.31 0.94 -10.19
C GLY A 59 -4.29 0.47 -8.74
N TYR A 60 -5.08 1.07 -7.86
CA TYR A 60 -4.95 0.85 -6.41
C TYR A 60 -5.17 -0.59 -5.95
N GLY A 61 -5.97 -1.39 -6.66
CA GLY A 61 -6.11 -2.80 -6.35
C GLY A 61 -4.79 -3.55 -6.41
N GLN A 62 -3.96 -3.22 -7.41
CA GLN A 62 -2.62 -3.79 -7.57
C GLN A 62 -1.63 -3.19 -6.58
N GLU A 63 -1.70 -1.87 -6.36
CA GLU A 63 -0.75 -1.14 -5.50
C GLU A 63 -0.94 -1.41 -4.00
N TYR A 64 -2.18 -1.39 -3.53
CA TYR A 64 -2.52 -1.44 -2.11
C TYR A 64 -3.31 -2.68 -1.69
N GLY A 65 -3.63 -3.60 -2.62
CA GLY A 65 -4.47 -4.78 -2.32
C GLY A 65 -3.96 -5.60 -1.13
N GLN A 66 -2.66 -5.82 -1.02
CA GLN A 66 -2.07 -6.57 0.11
C GLN A 66 -2.09 -5.77 1.43
N GLN A 67 -1.91 -4.45 1.38
CA GLN A 67 -2.02 -3.60 2.57
C GLN A 67 -3.46 -3.57 3.09
N ALA A 68 -4.43 -3.45 2.18
CA ALA A 68 -5.84 -3.47 2.50
C ALA A 68 -6.26 -4.81 3.12
N LEU A 69 -5.78 -5.92 2.56
CA LEU A 69 -6.02 -7.26 3.11
C LEU A 69 -5.41 -7.42 4.51
N ALA A 70 -4.17 -6.99 4.72
CA ALA A 70 -3.51 -7.04 6.03
C ALA A 70 -4.28 -6.23 7.08
N PHE A 71 -4.75 -5.04 6.71
CA PHE A 71 -5.59 -4.23 7.59
C PHE A 71 -6.91 -4.91 7.94
N VAL A 72 -7.63 -5.45 6.95
CA VAL A 72 -8.88 -6.19 7.18
C VAL A 72 -8.63 -7.37 8.12
N ASN A 73 -7.62 -8.18 7.86
CA ASN A 73 -7.25 -9.31 8.72
C ASN A 73 -6.94 -8.86 10.16
N SER A 74 -6.22 -7.75 10.34
CA SER A 74 -5.93 -7.22 11.67
C SER A 74 -7.19 -6.84 12.46
N LYS A 75 -8.23 -6.33 11.79
CA LYS A 75 -9.52 -5.98 12.43
C LYS A 75 -10.35 -7.20 12.77
N LEU A 76 -10.30 -8.24 11.95
CA LEU A 76 -10.99 -9.51 12.19
C LEU A 76 -10.33 -10.29 13.33
N SER A 77 -9.00 -10.38 13.36
CA SER A 77 -8.24 -11.03 14.45
C SER A 77 -8.42 -10.32 15.79
N SER A 78 -8.65 -9.00 15.78
CA SER A 78 -8.96 -8.24 16.99
C SER A 78 -10.33 -8.55 17.61
N THR A 79 -11.20 -9.31 16.93
CA THR A 79 -12.59 -9.59 17.38
C THR A 79 -12.79 -11.03 17.85
N GLY A 80 -11.78 -11.92 17.80
CA GLY A 80 -11.93 -13.27 18.33
C GLY A 80 -10.64 -14.06 18.49
N GLY A 81 -10.34 -14.42 19.74
CA GLY A 81 -9.57 -15.62 20.08
C GLY A 81 -8.04 -15.49 20.07
N SER A 82 -7.45 -15.69 21.24
CA SER A 82 -6.00 -15.75 21.49
C SER A 82 -5.26 -16.80 20.66
N GLY A 83 -4.08 -16.41 20.14
CA GLY A 83 -2.89 -17.27 20.07
C GLY A 83 -2.07 -17.27 18.76
N PRO A 84 -0.73 -17.37 18.79
CA PRO A 84 0.22 -16.82 19.77
C PRO A 84 1.06 -15.68 19.17
N THR A 85 1.56 -14.88 20.10
CA THR A 85 2.67 -13.94 19.96
C THR A 85 3.89 -14.57 19.32
N SER A 86 4.37 -13.99 18.22
CA SER A 86 5.77 -14.07 17.80
C SER A 86 6.39 -12.70 17.96
N THR A 87 7.15 -12.53 19.03
CA THR A 87 7.97 -11.35 19.32
C THR A 87 9.08 -11.25 18.27
N PRO A 88 9.24 -10.15 17.51
CA PRO A 88 10.49 -9.89 16.80
C PRO A 88 11.52 -9.36 17.81
N PRO A 89 12.81 -9.72 17.68
CA PRO A 89 13.85 -9.11 18.51
C PRO A 89 14.01 -7.63 18.14
N SER A 90 14.12 -6.79 19.18
CA SER A 90 14.55 -5.41 19.06
C SER A 90 16.01 -5.37 18.61
N GLY A 91 16.24 -4.96 17.36
CA GLY A 91 17.52 -4.47 16.84
C GLY A 91 17.41 -2.97 16.55
N PRO A 92 18.50 -2.19 16.69
CA PRO A 92 18.43 -0.76 16.81
C PRO A 92 18.05 -0.07 15.50
N THR A 93 17.38 1.06 15.67
CA THR A 93 17.05 2.10 14.70
C THR A 93 18.09 2.22 13.58
N SER A 94 17.67 1.90 12.36
CA SER A 94 18.28 2.43 11.15
C SER A 94 17.22 3.26 10.42
N THR A 95 17.56 4.53 10.23
CA THR A 95 16.86 5.50 9.40
C THR A 95 16.79 4.94 7.98
N GLY A 96 15.65 4.33 7.62
CA GLY A 96 15.45 3.64 6.35
C GLY A 96 14.43 4.37 5.49
N SER A 97 14.87 4.81 4.31
CA SER A 97 14.04 5.22 3.19
C SER A 97 12.83 4.31 3.02
N SER A 98 11.68 4.88 2.66
CA SER A 98 10.40 4.20 2.41
C SER A 98 10.59 2.81 1.79
N PRO A 99 9.87 1.77 2.27
CA PRO A 99 10.05 0.42 1.76
C PRO A 99 9.69 0.40 0.27
N SER A 100 10.66 0.04 -0.57
CA SER A 100 10.40 -0.27 -1.97
C SER A 100 9.31 -1.34 -2.05
N ALA A 101 8.37 -1.16 -2.99
CA ALA A 101 7.39 -2.18 -3.30
C ALA A 101 8.10 -3.54 -3.48
N THR A 102 7.51 -4.59 -2.93
CA THR A 102 8.09 -5.92 -2.88
C THR A 102 7.16 -6.89 -3.64
N GLN A 103 7.73 -7.76 -4.47
CA GLN A 103 7.00 -8.72 -5.30
C GLN A 103 6.54 -9.96 -4.55
N THR A 104 5.42 -10.51 -5.00
CA THR A 104 4.90 -11.79 -4.47
C THR A 104 5.71 -12.98 -4.99
N HIS A 105 5.58 -14.14 -4.33
CA HIS A 105 6.05 -15.42 -4.86
C HIS A 105 5.51 -15.62 -6.29
N TYR A 106 6.38 -16.08 -7.19
CA TYR A 106 6.14 -16.21 -8.64
C TYR A 106 5.94 -14.91 -9.42
N GLY A 107 6.04 -13.75 -8.78
CA GLY A 107 5.97 -12.43 -9.44
C GLY A 107 7.25 -12.11 -10.22
N GLN A 108 7.12 -11.32 -11.29
CA GLN A 108 8.28 -10.81 -12.03
C GLN A 108 9.00 -9.76 -11.20
N CYS A 109 10.29 -9.94 -10.94
CA CYS A 109 11.13 -9.05 -10.12
C CYS A 109 12.30 -8.44 -10.90
N GLY A 110 12.35 -8.64 -12.22
CA GLY A 110 13.42 -8.13 -13.06
C GLY A 110 13.28 -8.53 -14.52
N GLY A 111 14.18 -8.00 -15.34
CA GLY A 111 14.20 -8.19 -16.80
C GLY A 111 14.35 -6.87 -17.56
N ILE A 112 14.86 -6.94 -18.79
CA ILE A 112 14.94 -5.78 -19.69
C ILE A 112 13.54 -5.18 -19.89
N GLY A 113 13.40 -3.89 -19.57
CA GLY A 113 12.13 -3.15 -19.69
C GLY A 113 11.18 -3.29 -18.49
N TYR A 114 11.53 -4.08 -17.48
CA TYR A 114 10.73 -4.22 -16.26
C TYR A 114 10.87 -2.97 -15.38
N SER A 115 9.75 -2.33 -15.05
CA SER A 115 9.70 -1.07 -14.26
C SER A 115 9.00 -1.25 -12.90
N GLY A 116 8.78 -2.50 -12.49
CA GLY A 116 8.08 -2.83 -11.25
C GLY A 116 9.01 -3.18 -10.08
N PRO A 117 8.43 -3.66 -8.97
CA PRO A 117 9.18 -4.03 -7.77
C PRO A 117 10.28 -5.09 -8.02
N THR A 118 11.53 -4.78 -7.68
CA THR A 118 12.68 -5.68 -7.90
C THR A 118 13.03 -6.55 -6.69
N GLN A 119 12.50 -6.23 -5.53
CA GLN A 119 12.67 -7.02 -4.31
C GLN A 119 11.55 -8.05 -4.19
N CYS A 120 11.85 -9.25 -3.73
CA CYS A 120 10.86 -10.31 -3.50
C CYS A 120 10.41 -10.34 -2.04
N ALA A 121 9.19 -10.82 -1.80
CA ALA A 121 8.62 -10.95 -0.46
C ALA A 121 9.53 -11.81 0.41
N SER A 122 9.54 -11.53 1.71
CA SER A 122 10.42 -12.21 2.66
C SER A 122 10.30 -13.73 2.54
N GLY A 123 11.41 -14.40 2.27
CA GLY A 123 11.47 -15.84 2.01
C GLY A 123 11.66 -16.24 0.55
N TYR A 124 11.62 -15.29 -0.39
CA TYR A 124 11.82 -15.53 -1.82
C TYR A 124 12.99 -14.71 -2.36
N THR A 125 13.64 -15.23 -3.39
CA THR A 125 14.77 -14.60 -4.07
C THR A 125 14.43 -14.32 -5.53
N CYS A 126 14.85 -13.17 -6.03
CA CYS A 126 14.67 -12.85 -7.44
C CYS A 126 15.62 -13.69 -8.29
N GLN A 127 15.11 -14.74 -8.92
CA GLN A 127 15.88 -15.62 -9.79
C GLN A 127 15.74 -15.20 -11.25
N VAL A 128 16.88 -14.98 -11.92
CA VAL A 128 16.91 -14.64 -13.34
C VAL A 128 16.60 -15.88 -14.16
N LEU A 129 15.48 -15.86 -14.89
CA LEU A 129 15.10 -16.95 -15.79
C LEU A 129 15.59 -16.68 -17.22
N ASN A 130 15.51 -15.44 -17.67
CA ASN A 130 16.08 -14.97 -18.93
C ASN A 130 16.31 -13.45 -18.92
N SER A 131 16.89 -12.91 -19.99
CA SER A 131 17.25 -11.48 -20.08
C SER A 131 16.06 -10.52 -19.94
N TYR A 132 14.84 -10.97 -20.26
CA TYR A 132 13.62 -10.17 -20.19
C TYR A 132 12.76 -10.49 -18.96
N TYR A 133 13.11 -11.51 -18.18
CA TYR A 133 12.25 -12.03 -17.12
C TYR A 133 13.03 -12.65 -15.96
N SER A 134 12.81 -12.13 -14.76
CA SER A 134 13.28 -12.69 -13.48
C SER A 134 12.09 -12.89 -12.56
N GLN A 135 12.04 -13.98 -11.81
CA GLN A 135 10.90 -14.39 -10.99
C GLN A 135 11.29 -14.60 -9.53
N CYS A 136 10.42 -14.19 -8.60
CA CYS A 136 10.56 -14.51 -7.19
C CYS A 136 10.28 -15.98 -6.91
N LEU A 137 11.29 -16.71 -6.43
CA LEU A 137 11.25 -18.14 -6.08
C LEU A 137 11.93 -18.41 -4.74
#